data_AF-A0AAV9RRC3-F1
#
_entry.id   AF-A0AAV9RRC3-F1
#
_cell.length_a   1.000
_cell.length_b   1.000
_cell.length_c   1.000
_cell.angle_alpha   90.00
_cell.angle_beta   90.00
_cell.angle_gamma   90.00
#
_symmetry.space_group_name_H-M   'P 1'
#
loop_
_entity.id
_entity.type
_entity.pdbx_description
1 polymer ?
#
loop_
_entity_poly.entity_id
_entity_poly.type
_entity_poly.pdbx_seq_one_letter_code
_entity_poly.pdbx_strand_id
1 'polypeptide(L)'
;MTNATGYVLEFNKNLPGHDIKVFIVKNGKVKIRESYRNRTEFFIDTGTLKITDVEVDDAGQYTLKVYKPNGEFVQMLSFTLNVKGKDSRSIDISIPAVVGVLILILVGCVVWKLKPCRKTGYGTLN
;
A
#
# COMPACT_ATOMS: atom_id res chain seq x y z
N MET A 1 -0.96 34.81 9.12
CA MET A 1 0.32 34.29 8.59
C MET A 1 0.42 34.72 7.14
N THR A 2 1.47 35.46 6.78
CA THR A 2 1.52 36.26 5.56
C THR A 2 2.38 35.59 4.48
N ASN A 3 1.71 34.98 3.50
CA ASN A 3 2.12 34.80 2.10
C ASN A 3 3.56 34.26 1.83
N ALA A 4 3.67 33.00 1.41
CA ALA A 4 4.94 32.33 1.07
C ALA A 4 5.55 32.74 -0.30
N THR A 5 4.95 33.69 -1.04
CA THR A 5 5.36 34.07 -2.40
C THR A 5 6.79 34.64 -2.48
N GLY A 6 7.32 35.15 -1.36
CA GLY A 6 8.68 35.70 -1.27
C GLY A 6 9.79 34.69 -0.97
N TYR A 7 9.47 33.41 -0.76
CA TYR A 7 10.45 32.40 -0.38
C TYR A 7 10.56 31.28 -1.41
N VAL A 8 11.70 30.59 -1.39
CA VAL A 8 11.90 29.33 -2.10
C VAL A 8 11.68 28.20 -1.09
N LEU A 9 10.74 27.32 -1.39
CA LEU A 9 10.41 26.17 -0.54
C LEU A 9 10.85 24.89 -1.25
N GLU A 10 11.63 24.05 -0.57
CA GLU A 10 11.97 22.72 -1.05
C GLU A 10 11.43 21.67 -0.09
N PHE A 11 10.48 20.87 -0.57
CA PHE A 11 9.87 19.80 0.21
C PHE A 11 10.36 18.45 -0.27
N ASN A 12 10.99 17.70 0.63
CA ASN A 12 11.66 16.45 0.32
C ASN A 12 11.15 15.32 1.20
N LYS A 13 11.02 14.12 0.63
CA LYS A 13 10.92 12.86 1.36
C LYS A 13 12.32 12.31 1.58
N ASN A 14 12.67 12.05 2.83
CA ASN A 14 13.98 11.54 3.21
C ASN A 14 13.98 10.02 3.04
N LEU A 15 14.90 9.50 2.22
CA LEU A 15 15.15 8.07 2.08
C LEU A 15 16.59 7.74 2.51
N PRO A 16 16.87 6.47 2.83
CA PRO A 16 18.24 6.04 3.10
C PRO A 16 19.14 6.32 1.89
N GLY A 17 20.14 7.17 2.07
CA GLY A 17 21.15 7.49 1.06
C GLY A 17 20.76 8.56 0.03
N HIS A 18 19.51 9.01 -0.04
CA HIS A 18 19.11 10.13 -0.90
C HIS A 18 17.78 10.77 -0.46
N ASP A 19 17.58 12.03 -0.83
CA ASP A 19 16.31 12.74 -0.64
C ASP A 19 15.54 12.80 -1.97
N ILE A 20 14.24 12.51 -1.92
CA ILE A 20 13.34 12.70 -3.05
C ILE A 20 12.66 14.05 -2.93
N LYS A 21 12.90 14.95 -3.89
CA LYS A 21 12.16 16.22 -3.99
C LYS A 21 10.72 15.95 -4.42
N VAL A 22 9.77 16.25 -3.56
CA VAL A 22 8.33 16.08 -3.81
C VAL A 22 7.78 17.32 -4.52
N PHE A 23 8.07 18.51 -4.00
CA PHE A 23 7.77 19.77 -4.69
C PHE A 23 8.80 20.86 -4.39
N ILE A 24 8.84 21.86 -5.26
CA ILE A 24 9.55 23.10 -5.07
C ILE A 24 8.64 24.28 -5.37
N VAL A 25 8.67 25.30 -4.53
CA VAL A 25 8.08 26.61 -4.80
C VAL A 25 9.20 27.58 -5.10
N LYS A 26 9.14 28.23 -6.25
CA LYS A 26 10.10 29.27 -6.64
C LYS A 26 9.38 30.34 -7.45
N ASN A 27 9.59 31.61 -7.09
CA ASN A 27 8.95 32.76 -7.73
C ASN A 27 7.41 32.63 -7.79
N GLY A 28 6.79 32.20 -6.67
CA GLY A 28 5.34 31.99 -6.59
C GLY A 28 4.78 30.84 -7.43
N LYS A 29 5.63 30.04 -8.09
CA LYS A 29 5.20 28.88 -8.88
C LYS A 29 5.54 27.59 -8.16
N VAL A 30 4.54 26.72 -8.01
CA VAL A 30 4.73 25.35 -7.51
C VAL A 30 5.12 24.44 -8.67
N LYS A 31 6.19 23.66 -8.49
CA LYS A 31 6.55 22.53 -9.36
C LYS A 31 6.55 21.27 -8.53
N ILE A 32 5.71 20.32 -8.89
CA ILE A 32 5.57 19.02 -8.22
C ILE A 32 6.29 17.97 -9.08
N ARG A 33 7.00 17.04 -8.45
CA ARG A 33 7.62 15.92 -9.15
C ARG A 33 6.55 15.03 -9.76
N GLU A 34 6.77 14.54 -10.98
CA GLU A 34 5.77 13.76 -11.73
C GLU A 34 5.19 12.57 -10.94
N SER A 35 6.01 11.86 -10.16
CA SER A 35 5.55 10.74 -9.32
C SER A 35 4.55 11.13 -8.23
N TYR A 36 4.47 12.41 -7.87
CA TYR A 36 3.59 12.96 -6.84
C TYR A 36 2.48 13.84 -7.42
N ARG A 37 2.54 14.17 -8.71
CA ARG A 37 1.70 15.20 -9.35
C ARG A 37 0.20 14.92 -9.26
N ASN A 38 -0.20 13.66 -9.31
CA ASN A 38 -1.60 13.26 -9.30
C ASN A 38 -2.21 13.24 -7.89
N ARG A 39 -1.37 13.24 -6.86
CA ARG A 39 -1.78 13.02 -5.46
C ARG A 39 -1.41 14.17 -4.54
N THR A 40 -0.62 15.13 -4.99
CA THR A 40 -0.09 16.21 -4.16
C THR A 40 -0.56 17.57 -4.66
N GLU A 41 -1.06 18.39 -3.75
CA GLU A 41 -1.44 19.78 -3.99
C GLU A 41 -0.80 20.67 -2.91
N PHE A 42 -0.22 21.80 -3.30
CA PHE A 42 0.33 22.78 -2.37
C PHE A 42 -0.33 24.14 -2.54
N PHE A 43 -0.92 24.64 -1.46
CA PHE A 43 -1.59 25.92 -1.40
C PHE A 43 -0.65 26.97 -0.83
N ILE A 44 -0.03 27.79 -1.69
CA ILE A 44 0.95 28.82 -1.30
C ILE A 44 0.34 29.84 -0.32
N ASP A 45 -0.93 30.19 -0.52
CA ASP A 45 -1.60 31.23 0.26
C ASP A 45 -1.75 30.87 1.74
N THR A 46 -2.01 29.59 2.01
CA THR A 46 -2.20 29.06 3.38
C THR A 46 -0.98 28.30 3.91
N GLY A 47 -0.02 27.96 3.05
CA GLY A 47 1.10 27.07 3.38
C GLY A 47 0.67 25.62 3.59
N THR A 48 -0.47 25.21 3.04
CA THR A 48 -1.02 23.86 3.25
C THR A 48 -0.53 22.89 2.18
N LEU A 49 -0.03 21.74 2.62
CA LEU A 49 0.23 20.59 1.76
C LEU A 49 -0.88 19.56 1.92
N LYS A 50 -1.46 19.15 0.80
CA LYS A 50 -2.46 18.09 0.72
C LYS A 50 -1.88 16.92 -0.08
N ILE A 51 -1.97 15.72 0.48
CA ILE A 51 -1.63 14.46 -0.17
C ILE A 51 -2.89 13.59 -0.15
N THR A 52 -3.36 13.15 -1.31
CA THR A 52 -4.52 12.27 -1.48
C THR A 52 -4.10 10.82 -1.68
N ASP A 53 -5.04 9.92 -1.41
CA ASP A 53 -4.86 8.47 -1.57
C ASP A 53 -3.62 7.96 -0.85
N VAL A 54 -3.38 8.41 0.39
CA VAL A 54 -2.17 8.08 1.16
C VAL A 54 -2.05 6.57 1.37
N GLU A 55 -0.91 6.01 0.98
CA GLU A 55 -0.56 4.60 1.08
C GLU A 55 0.50 4.40 2.15
N VAL A 56 0.68 3.14 2.59
CA VAL A 56 1.70 2.78 3.59
C VAL A 56 3.10 3.20 3.14
N ASP A 57 3.37 3.13 1.84
CA ASP A 57 4.64 3.52 1.24
C ASP A 57 4.91 5.02 1.31
N ASP A 58 3.90 5.86 1.54
CA ASP A 58 4.10 7.30 1.76
C ASP A 58 4.62 7.62 3.15
N ALA A 59 4.54 6.69 4.09
CA ALA A 59 5.10 6.86 5.41
C ALA A 59 6.61 7.16 5.34
N GLY A 60 7.10 7.89 6.33
CA GLY A 60 8.51 8.22 6.43
C GLY A 60 8.76 9.63 6.95
N GLN A 61 10.04 10.01 6.93
CA GLN A 61 10.47 11.33 7.31
C GLN A 61 10.48 12.25 6.11
N TYR A 62 10.06 13.48 6.32
CA TYR A 62 10.06 14.51 5.31
C TYR A 62 10.64 15.79 5.88
N THR A 63 11.19 16.61 5.00
CA THR A 63 11.86 17.85 5.33
C THR A 63 11.41 18.98 4.41
N LEU A 64 10.96 20.09 5.00
CA LEU A 64 10.71 21.35 4.32
C LEU A 64 11.88 22.30 4.60
N LYS A 65 12.61 22.67 3.56
CA LYS A 65 13.67 23.69 3.62
C LYS A 65 13.15 24.99 3.03
N VAL A 66 13.41 26.09 3.73
CA VAL A 66 13.00 27.44 3.35
C VAL A 66 14.25 28.25 3.06
N TYR A 67 14.27 28.90 1.90
CA TYR A 67 15.34 29.76 1.45
C TYR A 67 14.81 31.14 1.05
N LYS A 68 15.62 32.17 1.24
CA LYS A 68 15.39 33.48 0.63
C LYS A 68 15.59 33.38 -0.90
N PRO A 69 15.07 34.34 -1.69
CA PRO A 69 15.24 34.34 -3.15
C PRO A 69 16.70 34.34 -3.62
N ASN A 70 17.61 34.91 -2.82
CA ASN A 70 19.06 34.92 -3.07
C ASN A 70 19.75 33.57 -2.77
N GLY A 71 19.02 32.56 -2.30
CA GLY A 71 19.53 31.23 -1.96
C GLY A 71 19.98 31.06 -0.51
N GLU A 72 19.90 32.10 0.32
CA GLU A 72 20.25 32.01 1.74
C GLU A 72 19.26 31.11 2.49
N PHE A 73 19.78 30.14 3.24
CA PHE A 73 18.97 29.26 4.07
C PHE A 73 18.32 30.04 5.22
N VAL A 74 17.02 29.84 5.42
CA VAL A 74 16.25 30.49 6.47
C VAL A 74 15.97 29.51 7.60
N GLN A 75 15.33 28.40 7.27
CA GLN A 75 14.92 27.41 8.25
C GLN A 75 14.62 26.05 7.61
N MET A 76 14.56 25.03 8.46
CA MET A 76 14.20 23.67 8.10
C MET A 76 13.17 23.16 9.10
N LEU A 77 12.13 22.50 8.59
CA LEU A 77 11.15 21.76 9.39
C LEU A 77 11.21 20.29 8.98
N SER A 78 11.20 19.40 9.97
CA SER A 78 11.14 17.96 9.75
C SER A 78 9.90 17.40 10.41
N PHE A 79 9.21 16.49 9.73
CA PHE A 79 8.01 15.82 10.24
C PHE A 79 8.01 14.37 9.77
N THR A 80 7.42 13.52 10.60
CA THR A 80 7.29 12.08 10.34
C THR A 80 5.84 11.79 9.99
N LEU A 81 5.60 11.31 8.77
CA LEU A 81 4.32 10.81 8.34
C LEU A 81 4.20 9.34 8.73
N ASN A 82 3.24 9.01 9.60
CA ASN A 82 2.94 7.64 9.97
C ASN A 82 1.60 7.23 9.34
N VAL A 83 1.61 6.18 8.53
CA VAL A 83 0.44 5.67 7.82
C VAL A 83 0.12 4.28 8.33
N LYS A 84 -1.13 4.08 8.79
CA LYS A 84 -1.62 2.75 9.18
C LYS A 84 -2.47 2.19 8.04
N GLY A 85 -2.00 1.11 7.42
CA GLY A 85 -2.79 0.36 6.46
C GLY A 85 -4.01 -0.27 7.12
N LYS A 86 -5.15 -0.28 6.42
CA LYS A 86 -6.23 -1.22 6.75
C LYS A 86 -5.84 -2.54 6.10
N ASP A 87 -5.39 -3.50 6.89
CA ASP A 87 -5.15 -4.88 6.43
C ASP A 87 -6.48 -5.48 5.95
N SER A 88 -6.85 -5.18 4.71
CA SER A 88 -8.01 -5.76 4.04
C SER A 88 -7.58 -7.07 3.39
N ARG A 89 -7.05 -8.00 4.20
CA ARG A 89 -6.94 -9.40 3.79
C ARG A 89 -8.25 -10.10 4.16
N SER A 90 -9.35 -9.69 3.53
CA SER A 90 -10.51 -10.57 3.38
C SER A 90 -10.14 -11.58 2.30
N ILE A 91 -9.41 -12.63 2.70
CA ILE A 91 -9.27 -13.80 1.85
C ILE A 91 -10.61 -14.53 1.91
N ASP A 92 -11.57 -14.14 1.05
CA ASP A 92 -12.75 -14.95 0.79
C ASP A 92 -12.30 -16.16 -0.04
N ILE A 93 -11.69 -17.15 0.63
CA ILE A 93 -11.52 -18.45 0.00
C ILE A 93 -12.91 -19.10 -0.07
N SER A 94 -13.62 -18.86 -1.17
CA SER A 94 -14.72 -19.73 -1.58
C SER A 94 -14.12 -21.09 -1.89
N ILE A 95 -14.18 -22.04 -0.95
CA ILE A 95 -13.76 -23.42 -1.18
C ILE A 95 -14.97 -24.36 -1.25
N PRO A 96 -15.78 -24.35 -2.32
CA PRO A 96 -16.75 -25.42 -2.55
C PRO A 96 -16.05 -26.79 -2.76
N ALA A 97 -14.78 -26.79 -3.22
CA ALA A 97 -14.06 -28.00 -3.57
C ALA A 97 -13.67 -28.89 -2.37
N VAL A 98 -13.24 -28.33 -1.24
CA VAL A 98 -12.76 -29.11 -0.07
C VAL A 98 -13.92 -29.80 0.64
N VAL A 99 -15.07 -29.12 0.77
CA VAL A 99 -16.28 -29.73 1.34
C VAL A 99 -16.80 -30.82 0.40
N GLY A 100 -16.82 -30.59 -0.91
CA GLY A 100 -17.22 -31.60 -1.90
C GLY A 100 -16.35 -32.87 -1.87
N VAL A 101 -15.03 -32.71 -1.82
CA VAL A 101 -14.09 -33.85 -1.75
C VAL A 101 -14.23 -34.63 -0.45
N LEU A 102 -14.37 -33.96 0.70
CA LEU A 102 -14.61 -34.63 1.99
C LEU A 102 -15.91 -35.44 1.99
N ILE A 103 -17.00 -34.89 1.43
CA ILE A 103 -18.27 -35.60 1.32
C ILE A 103 -18.14 -36.82 0.40
N LEU A 104 -17.47 -36.70 -0.76
CA LEU A 104 -17.27 -37.82 -1.68
C LEU A 104 -16.45 -38.96 -1.04
N ILE A 105 -15.41 -38.64 -0.26
CA ILE A 105 -14.61 -39.63 0.46
C ILE A 105 -15.46 -40.36 1.51
N LEU A 106 -16.26 -39.63 2.30
CA LEU A 106 -17.11 -40.24 3.32
C LEU A 106 -18.19 -41.14 2.69
N VAL A 107 -18.86 -40.68 1.63
CA VAL A 107 -19.85 -41.50 0.91
C VAL A 107 -19.21 -42.74 0.29
N GLY A 108 -18.04 -42.60 -0.35
CA GLY A 108 -17.29 -43.73 -0.91
C GLY A 108 -16.93 -44.77 0.16
N CYS A 109 -16.41 -44.32 1.31
CA CYS A 109 -16.09 -45.17 2.46
C CYS A 109 -17.32 -45.91 2.99
N VAL A 110 -18.46 -45.22 3.14
CA VAL A 110 -19.71 -45.85 3.61
C VAL A 110 -20.22 -46.86 2.60
N VAL A 111 -20.24 -46.52 1.30
CA VAL A 111 -20.67 -47.45 0.24
C VAL A 111 -19.76 -48.69 0.18
N TRP A 112 -18.45 -48.52 0.33
CA TRP A 112 -17.51 -49.64 0.38
C TRP A 112 -17.74 -50.55 1.59
N LYS A 113 -18.09 -49.98 2.74
CA LYS A 113 -18.43 -50.77 3.94
C LYS A 113 -19.78 -51.49 3.81
N LEU A 114 -20.70 -50.99 2.99
CA LEU A 114 -22.01 -51.58 2.77
C LEU A 114 -22.07 -52.61 1.64
N LYS A 115 -21.03 -52.76 0.82
CA LYS A 115 -20.98 -53.86 -0.15
C LYS A 115 -20.67 -55.17 0.60
N PRO A 116 -21.59 -56.14 0.69
CA PRO A 116 -21.24 -57.46 1.17
C PRO A 116 -20.22 -58.05 0.21
N CYS A 117 -19.01 -58.29 0.72
CA CYS A 117 -17.92 -58.91 -0.02
C CYS A 117 -18.38 -60.31 -0.48
N ARG A 118 -18.90 -60.40 -1.72
CA ARG A 118 -19.27 -61.68 -2.33
C ARG A 118 -17.98 -62.45 -2.60
N LYS A 119 -17.76 -63.51 -1.83
CA LYS A 119 -16.70 -64.48 -2.10
C LYS A 119 -16.99 -65.15 -3.45
N THR A 120 -16.23 -64.81 -4.47
CA THR A 120 -16.18 -65.61 -5.70
C THR A 120 -15.19 -66.74 -5.49
N GLY A 121 -15.69 -67.88 -5.00
CA GLY A 121 -14.95 -69.14 -5.07
C GLY A 121 -15.10 -69.73 -6.46
N TYR A 122 -13.98 -69.99 -7.15
CA TYR A 122 -13.96 -70.92 -8.27
C TYR A 122 -13.35 -72.23 -7.77
N GLY A 123 -14.20 -73.26 -7.77
CA GLY A 123 -13.84 -74.62 -7.43
C GLY A 123 -13.00 -75.28 -8.53
N THR A 124 -12.21 -76.24 -8.08
CA THR A 124 -11.52 -77.27 -8.85
C THR A 124 -12.51 -78.21 -9.54
N LEU A 125 -12.20 -78.62 -10.78
CA LEU A 125 -12.65 -79.89 -11.34
C LEU A 125 -11.58 -80.45 -12.31
N ASN A 126 -11.05 -81.61 -11.94
CA ASN A 126 -10.24 -82.62 -12.65
C ASN A 126 -8.95 -82.21 -13.35
#